data_AF-A0A0F9VV66-F1
#
_entry.id   AF-A0A0F9VV66-F1
#
_cell.length_a   1.000
_cell.length_b   1.000
_cell.length_c   1.000
_cell.angle_alpha   90.00
_cell.angle_beta   90.00
_cell.angle_gamma   90.00
#
_symmetry.space_group_name_H-M   'P 1'
#
loop_
_entity.id
_entity.type
_entity.pdbx_description
1 polymer ?
#
loop_
_entity_poly.entity_id
_entity_poly.type
_entity_poly.pdbx_seq_one_letter_code
_entity_poly.pdbx_strand_id
1 'polypeptide(L)'
;MNVHIKSLLSALAFSLLCYSKSFGLNLFLVSILVVVLVSTLKGTRTIPWGYALTYITTSIFILINPTGFTIFVHFMALMVFVGKSLSSKTSLYLSWLLGFTNLLVAAIANFIQRQNSAEEKDIKKETSPRLLSRLKGGFFAGILLVLFAMLYKNANPVFENLVDQISFDFISFPWVFFTFLGYVIFLNILRPIDAQELIAVDASQKNELETPNEIEIIGQKKKLESEHTLGSFIFIALNFLLVFFLITDGIYLFQKTNISNAEYSASVHQGVYALMFSIVLAIILILYFFRGNLNFYKENQQIKTLTYVWISLNILLIIFTSYKNFTYVEALGLTYKRIGVFVYLLLTLTGLVTAYIKVAEVKSFIYLVRTNIATVFAFLVLSAAIPWDKTITYFNLSTLENPDINYLIDLGYTNSIQLYKYAKENDINYDLNISIQEKHKEYITLQSEKTWQEYTFAQLVINAK
;
A
#
# COMPACT_ATOMS: atom_id res chain seq x y z
N MET A 1 -25.79 6.93 -18.98
CA MET A 1 -25.47 5.53 -19.37
C MET A 1 -25.76 4.60 -18.21
N ASN A 2 -26.42 3.46 -18.45
CA ASN A 2 -26.73 2.45 -17.42
C ASN A 2 -25.43 1.96 -16.75
N VAL A 3 -25.47 1.77 -15.43
CA VAL A 3 -24.32 1.28 -14.64
C VAL A 3 -23.77 -0.02 -15.20
N HIS A 4 -24.62 -0.97 -15.60
CA HIS A 4 -24.16 -2.24 -16.18
C HIS A 4 -23.41 -2.05 -17.51
N ILE A 5 -23.82 -1.08 -18.33
CA ILE A 5 -23.12 -0.75 -19.59
C ILE A 5 -21.75 -0.15 -19.28
N LYS A 6 -21.68 0.80 -18.32
CA LYS A 6 -20.40 1.36 -17.86
C LYS A 6 -19.47 0.26 -17.34
N SER A 7 -19.96 -0.64 -16.48
CA SER A 7 -19.19 -1.76 -15.96
C SER A 7 -18.69 -2.70 -17.05
N LEU A 8 -19.54 -3.06 -18.02
CA LEU A 8 -19.16 -3.96 -19.11
C LEU A 8 -18.10 -3.33 -20.03
N LEU A 9 -18.29 -2.07 -20.45
CA LEU A 9 -17.32 -1.37 -21.29
C LEU A 9 -15.97 -1.20 -20.57
N SER A 10 -16.00 -0.90 -19.27
CA SER A 10 -14.79 -0.76 -18.45
C SER A 10 -14.08 -2.09 -18.27
N ALA A 11 -14.84 -3.18 -18.09
CA ALA A 11 -14.30 -4.53 -17.99
C ALA A 11 -13.64 -5.00 -19.29
N LEU A 12 -14.25 -4.71 -20.44
CA LEU A 12 -13.66 -4.98 -21.75
C LEU A 12 -12.37 -4.18 -21.95
N ALA A 13 -12.39 -2.87 -21.64
CA ALA A 13 -11.19 -2.04 -21.71
C ALA A 13 -10.07 -2.56 -20.79
N PHE A 14 -10.39 -2.92 -19.54
CA PHE A 14 -9.45 -3.52 -18.59
C PHE A 14 -8.88 -4.85 -19.09
N SER A 15 -9.73 -5.71 -19.66
CA SER A 15 -9.32 -7.00 -20.20
C SER A 15 -8.37 -6.86 -21.38
N LEU A 16 -8.68 -5.95 -22.32
CA LEU A 16 -7.82 -5.65 -23.47
C LEU A 16 -6.47 -5.03 -23.07
N LEU A 17 -6.42 -4.32 -21.94
CA LEU A 17 -5.21 -3.67 -21.44
C LEU A 17 -4.33 -4.60 -20.57
N CYS A 18 -4.94 -5.49 -19.79
CA CYS A 18 -4.25 -6.20 -18.71
C CYS A 18 -4.19 -7.72 -18.85
N TYR A 19 -5.05 -8.36 -19.66
CA TYR A 19 -5.08 -9.82 -19.72
C TYR A 19 -3.81 -10.40 -20.37
N SER A 20 -3.14 -11.32 -19.68
CA SER A 20 -1.86 -11.92 -20.09
C SER A 20 -0.76 -10.88 -20.38
N LYS A 21 -0.83 -9.73 -19.68
CA LYS A 21 0.14 -8.64 -19.77
C LYS A 21 0.76 -8.36 -18.41
N SER A 22 2.05 -8.03 -18.41
CA SER A 22 2.74 -7.45 -17.25
C SER A 22 2.26 -6.01 -16.97
N PHE A 23 2.62 -5.47 -15.81
CA PHE A 23 2.17 -4.14 -15.41
C PHE A 23 3.10 -3.03 -15.91
N GLY A 24 2.50 -1.99 -16.50
CA GLY A 24 3.17 -0.82 -17.08
C GLY A 24 2.14 0.22 -17.49
N LEU A 25 2.15 0.63 -18.76
CA LEU A 25 1.19 1.60 -19.33
C LEU A 25 -0.28 1.25 -19.06
N ASN A 26 -0.61 -0.03 -19.07
CA ASN A 26 -1.94 -0.53 -18.80
C ASN A 26 -2.49 -0.07 -17.45
N LEU A 27 -1.73 -0.17 -16.35
CA LEU A 27 -2.20 0.28 -15.03
C LEU A 27 -2.38 1.79 -14.96
N PHE A 28 -1.55 2.56 -15.64
CA PHE A 28 -1.75 4.02 -15.76
C PHE A 28 -3.07 4.35 -16.46
N LEU A 29 -3.36 3.69 -17.60
CA LEU A 29 -4.61 3.88 -18.33
C LEU A 29 -5.83 3.39 -17.53
N VAL A 30 -5.72 2.26 -16.84
CA VAL A 30 -6.77 1.74 -15.94
C VAL A 30 -7.00 2.70 -14.77
N SER A 31 -5.95 3.33 -14.25
CA SER A 31 -6.07 4.31 -13.17
C SER A 31 -6.87 5.54 -13.60
N ILE A 32 -6.59 6.05 -14.81
CA ILE A 32 -7.37 7.13 -15.42
C ILE A 32 -8.83 6.68 -15.60
N LEU A 33 -9.07 5.49 -16.15
CA LEU A 33 -10.40 4.94 -16.34
C LEU A 33 -11.19 4.89 -15.02
N VAL A 34 -10.58 4.39 -13.94
CA VAL A 34 -11.21 4.31 -12.61
C VAL A 34 -11.54 5.71 -12.08
N VAL A 35 -10.63 6.69 -12.17
CA VAL A 35 -10.90 8.07 -11.73
C VAL A 35 -12.01 8.72 -12.55
N VAL A 36 -12.04 8.51 -13.87
CA VAL A 36 -13.11 9.00 -14.75
C VAL A 36 -14.45 8.37 -14.36
N LEU A 37 -14.50 7.06 -14.14
CA LEU A 37 -15.73 6.35 -13.76
C LEU A 37 -16.30 6.88 -12.44
N VAL A 38 -15.46 6.99 -11.40
CA VAL A 38 -15.85 7.57 -10.11
C VAL A 38 -16.33 9.01 -10.29
N SER A 39 -15.69 9.78 -11.17
CA SER A 39 -16.07 11.16 -11.48
C SER A 39 -17.44 11.28 -12.15
N THR A 40 -17.94 10.23 -12.80
CA THR A 40 -19.31 10.22 -13.35
C THR A 40 -20.40 10.10 -12.28
N LEU A 41 -20.03 9.93 -11.01
CA LEU A 41 -20.93 9.82 -9.85
C LEU A 41 -21.05 11.12 -9.05
N LYS A 42 -20.60 12.27 -9.58
CA LYS A 42 -20.58 13.59 -8.90
C LYS A 42 -21.91 14.02 -8.23
N GLY A 43 -23.05 13.51 -8.68
CA GLY A 43 -24.36 13.81 -8.08
C GLY A 43 -24.68 13.03 -6.80
N THR A 44 -23.97 11.93 -6.53
CA THR A 44 -24.15 11.08 -5.34
C THR A 44 -22.90 10.99 -4.48
N ARG A 45 -21.74 11.40 -4.99
CA ARG A 45 -20.45 11.29 -4.29
C ARG A 45 -19.58 12.53 -4.47
N THR A 46 -18.83 12.85 -3.41
CA THR A 46 -17.73 13.82 -3.50
C THR A 46 -16.48 13.13 -4.06
N ILE A 47 -15.77 13.78 -4.99
CA ILE A 47 -14.51 13.23 -5.53
C ILE A 47 -13.36 13.70 -4.63
N PRO A 48 -12.64 12.78 -3.98
CA PRO A 48 -11.48 13.11 -3.17
C PRO A 48 -10.25 13.33 -4.09
N TRP A 49 -10.18 14.48 -4.77
CA TRP A 49 -9.16 14.75 -5.80
C TRP A 49 -7.71 14.55 -5.33
N GLY A 50 -7.38 14.87 -4.08
CA GLY A 50 -6.05 14.60 -3.53
C GLY A 50 -5.69 13.11 -3.61
N TYR A 51 -6.61 12.22 -3.20
CA TYR A 51 -6.41 10.78 -3.25
C TYR A 51 -6.52 10.20 -4.67
N ALA A 52 -7.34 10.80 -5.54
CA ALA A 52 -7.38 10.46 -6.96
C ALA A 52 -6.02 10.73 -7.63
N LEU A 53 -5.42 11.89 -7.34
CA LEU A 53 -4.11 12.27 -7.85
C LEU A 53 -3.01 11.37 -7.26
N THR A 54 -3.06 11.03 -5.97
CA THR A 54 -2.15 10.05 -5.37
C THR A 54 -2.25 8.69 -6.07
N TYR A 55 -3.46 8.22 -6.36
CA TYR A 55 -3.68 6.95 -7.06
C TYR A 55 -3.12 6.97 -8.50
N ILE A 56 -3.31 8.06 -9.24
CA ILE A 56 -2.68 8.22 -10.56
C ILE A 56 -1.15 8.30 -10.42
N THR A 57 -0.64 9.03 -9.43
CA THR A 57 0.80 9.20 -9.20
C THR A 57 1.49 7.86 -8.94
N THR A 58 0.87 6.96 -8.15
CA THR A 58 1.45 5.62 -7.91
C THR A 58 1.47 4.76 -9.17
N SER A 59 0.54 4.97 -10.12
CA SER A 59 0.62 4.31 -11.43
C SER A 59 1.78 4.83 -12.29
N ILE A 60 2.16 6.10 -12.16
CA ILE A 60 3.37 6.65 -12.79
C ILE A 60 4.63 6.01 -12.21
N PHE A 61 4.67 5.74 -10.90
CA PHE A 61 5.80 5.02 -10.30
C PHE A 61 5.97 3.62 -10.90
N ILE A 62 4.87 2.92 -11.18
CA ILE A 62 4.91 1.64 -11.90
C ILE A 62 5.44 1.81 -13.33
N LEU A 63 5.06 2.89 -14.05
CA LEU A 63 5.60 3.17 -15.39
C LEU A 63 7.12 3.34 -15.36
N ILE A 64 7.65 3.98 -14.33
CA ILE A 64 9.09 4.25 -14.20
C ILE A 64 9.84 3.00 -13.74
N ASN A 65 9.30 2.27 -12.76
CA ASN A 65 9.96 1.16 -12.12
C ASN A 65 8.96 0.07 -11.67
N PRO A 66 8.53 -0.83 -12.58
CA PRO A 66 7.51 -1.83 -12.28
C PRO A 66 8.08 -2.94 -11.38
N THR A 67 7.94 -2.77 -10.07
CA THR A 67 8.33 -3.76 -9.05
C THR A 67 7.13 -4.18 -8.22
N GLY A 68 7.20 -5.35 -7.58
CA GLY A 68 6.15 -5.84 -6.68
C GLY A 68 5.77 -4.82 -5.59
N PHE A 69 6.73 -4.05 -5.08
CA PHE A 69 6.48 -3.00 -4.10
C PHE A 69 5.67 -1.83 -4.66
N THR A 70 6.03 -1.30 -5.85
CA THR A 70 5.25 -0.21 -6.49
C THR A 70 3.82 -0.65 -6.82
N ILE A 71 3.66 -1.90 -7.27
CA ILE A 71 2.35 -2.51 -7.54
C ILE A 71 1.53 -2.61 -6.25
N PHE A 72 2.13 -3.10 -5.15
CA PHE A 72 1.49 -3.15 -3.85
C PHE A 72 1.00 -1.78 -3.38
N VAL A 73 1.85 -0.76 -3.44
CA VAL A 73 1.49 0.61 -3.04
C VAL A 73 0.39 1.19 -3.93
N HIS A 74 0.39 0.87 -5.22
CA HIS A 74 -0.68 1.28 -6.14
C HIS A 74 -2.05 0.70 -5.75
N PHE A 75 -2.10 -0.59 -5.40
CA PHE A 75 -3.33 -1.21 -4.89
C PHE A 75 -3.76 -0.64 -3.53
N MET A 76 -2.82 -0.33 -2.64
CA MET A 76 -3.13 0.39 -1.39
C MET A 76 -3.75 1.77 -1.67
N ALA A 77 -3.23 2.51 -2.66
CA ALA A 77 -3.78 3.80 -3.07
C ALA A 77 -5.17 3.67 -3.72
N LEU A 78 -5.40 2.61 -4.52
CA LEU A 78 -6.72 2.30 -5.08
C LEU A 78 -7.75 2.11 -3.96
N MET A 79 -7.42 1.33 -2.93
CA MET A 79 -8.32 1.07 -1.80
C MET A 79 -8.65 2.39 -1.07
N VAL A 80 -7.67 3.23 -0.77
CA VAL A 80 -7.94 4.55 -0.16
C VAL A 80 -8.84 5.40 -1.06
N PHE A 81 -8.52 5.50 -2.36
CA PHE A 81 -9.28 6.33 -3.30
C PHE A 81 -10.74 5.87 -3.38
N VAL A 82 -10.98 4.57 -3.54
CA VAL A 82 -12.32 3.99 -3.57
C VAL A 82 -13.05 4.27 -2.26
N GLY A 83 -12.45 3.99 -1.10
CA GLY A 83 -13.06 4.25 0.21
C GLY A 83 -13.38 5.73 0.45
N LYS A 84 -12.46 6.62 0.11
CA LYS A 84 -12.66 8.08 0.20
C LYS A 84 -13.72 8.61 -0.77
N SER A 85 -14.00 7.87 -1.85
CA SER A 85 -15.10 8.22 -2.75
C SER A 85 -16.47 7.97 -2.11
N LEU A 86 -16.57 7.03 -1.15
CA LEU A 86 -17.82 6.79 -0.40
C LEU A 86 -18.09 7.94 0.59
N SER A 87 -17.05 8.41 1.29
CA SER A 87 -17.14 9.61 2.12
C SER A 87 -15.75 10.26 2.25
N SER A 88 -15.65 11.54 1.93
CA SER A 88 -14.36 12.27 1.97
C SER A 88 -13.87 12.51 3.41
N LYS A 89 -14.79 12.53 4.38
CA LYS A 89 -14.53 12.84 5.80
C LYS A 89 -14.08 11.64 6.63
N THR A 90 -14.20 10.42 6.11
CA THR A 90 -13.82 9.21 6.88
C THR A 90 -12.33 9.18 7.18
N SER A 91 -11.96 8.57 8.29
CA SER A 91 -10.58 8.28 8.63
C SER A 91 -9.92 7.42 7.56
N LEU A 92 -8.59 7.53 7.42
CA LEU A 92 -7.87 6.76 6.41
C LEU A 92 -7.93 5.25 6.66
N TYR A 93 -7.86 4.80 7.92
CA TYR A 93 -7.98 3.37 8.25
C TYR A 93 -9.34 2.80 7.82
N LEU A 94 -10.43 3.54 8.08
CA LEU A 94 -11.76 3.13 7.66
C LEU A 94 -11.91 3.22 6.14
N SER A 95 -11.31 4.23 5.50
CA SER A 95 -11.28 4.34 4.04
C SER A 95 -10.61 3.13 3.39
N TRP A 96 -9.51 2.64 3.94
CA TRP A 96 -8.87 1.41 3.48
C TRP A 96 -9.80 0.21 3.60
N LEU A 97 -10.39 0.01 4.78
CA LEU A 97 -11.32 -1.09 5.02
C LEU A 97 -12.52 -1.04 4.08
N LEU A 98 -13.17 0.12 3.97
CA LEU A 98 -14.31 0.35 3.08
C LEU A 98 -13.92 0.16 1.61
N GLY A 99 -12.76 0.64 1.18
CA GLY A 99 -12.28 0.46 -0.19
C GLY A 99 -12.07 -1.02 -0.52
N PHE A 100 -11.42 -1.75 0.37
CA PHE A 100 -11.18 -3.18 0.24
C PHE A 100 -12.49 -3.99 0.21
N THR A 101 -13.37 -3.78 1.20
CA THR A 101 -14.66 -4.50 1.27
C THR A 101 -15.55 -4.15 0.09
N ASN A 102 -15.54 -2.89 -0.35
CA ASN A 102 -16.29 -2.46 -1.52
C ASN A 102 -15.80 -3.17 -2.78
N LEU A 103 -14.49 -3.20 -3.03
CA LEU A 103 -13.91 -3.85 -4.22
C LEU A 103 -14.23 -5.34 -4.31
N LEU A 104 -14.42 -6.02 -3.17
CA LEU A 104 -14.69 -7.47 -3.13
C LEU A 104 -16.17 -7.82 -3.10
N VAL A 105 -16.97 -7.17 -2.24
CA VAL A 105 -18.27 -7.71 -1.82
C VAL A 105 -19.46 -6.84 -2.26
N ALA A 106 -19.24 -5.63 -2.79
CA ALA A 106 -20.33 -4.67 -2.99
C ALA A 106 -21.50 -5.18 -3.85
N ALA A 107 -21.22 -5.91 -4.93
CA ALA A 107 -22.25 -6.48 -5.79
C ALA A 107 -23.11 -7.52 -5.06
N ILE A 108 -22.49 -8.37 -4.23
CA ILE A 108 -23.17 -9.40 -3.44
C ILE A 108 -23.99 -8.74 -2.34
N ALA A 109 -23.40 -7.81 -1.59
CA ALA A 109 -24.09 -7.08 -0.53
C ALA A 109 -25.34 -6.34 -1.05
N ASN A 110 -25.20 -5.63 -2.17
CA ASN A 110 -26.30 -4.92 -2.82
C ASN A 110 -27.37 -5.88 -3.39
N PHE A 111 -26.98 -7.08 -3.82
CA PHE A 111 -27.93 -8.10 -4.27
C PHE A 111 -28.78 -8.61 -3.10
N ILE A 112 -28.14 -8.97 -1.98
CA ILE A 112 -28.81 -9.45 -0.77
C ILE A 112 -29.72 -8.35 -0.18
N GLN A 113 -29.21 -7.12 -0.04
CA GLN A 113 -30.01 -6.01 0.47
C GLN A 113 -31.24 -5.76 -0.40
N ARG A 114 -31.09 -5.82 -1.72
CA ARG A 114 -32.23 -5.68 -2.65
C ARG A 114 -33.25 -6.81 -2.51
N GLN A 115 -32.80 -8.04 -2.27
CA GLN A 115 -33.70 -9.17 -2.05
C GLN A 115 -34.51 -8.98 -0.77
N ASN A 116 -33.84 -8.62 0.34
CA ASN A 116 -34.50 -8.36 1.63
C ASN A 116 -35.46 -7.17 1.55
N SER A 117 -35.10 -6.09 0.84
CA SER A 117 -36.00 -4.94 0.65
C SER A 117 -37.12 -5.19 -0.37
N ALA A 118 -37.01 -6.20 -1.23
CA ALA A 118 -38.06 -6.57 -2.19
C ALA A 118 -39.16 -7.42 -1.54
N GLU A 119 -38.87 -8.13 -0.44
CA GLU A 119 -39.89 -8.79 0.39
C GLU A 119 -40.83 -7.78 1.10
N GLU A 120 -40.43 -6.50 1.19
CA GLU A 120 -41.22 -5.44 1.85
C GLU A 120 -42.00 -4.54 0.87
N LYS A 121 -41.73 -4.62 -0.45
CA LYS A 121 -42.47 -3.88 -1.48
C LYS A 121 -42.63 -4.70 -2.75
N ASP A 122 -43.84 -5.22 -2.93
CA ASP A 122 -44.37 -5.69 -4.20
C ASP A 122 -44.35 -4.56 -5.25
N ILE A 123 -43.20 -4.39 -5.90
CA ILE A 123 -43.06 -3.59 -7.11
C ILE A 123 -42.32 -4.46 -8.11
N LYS A 124 -43.09 -5.12 -8.98
CA LYS A 124 -42.62 -5.66 -10.26
C LYS A 124 -41.82 -4.56 -10.99
N LYS A 125 -40.49 -4.60 -10.90
CA LYS A 125 -39.63 -3.78 -11.76
C LYS A 125 -39.38 -4.55 -13.03
N GLU A 126 -40.20 -4.27 -14.03
CA GLU A 126 -39.91 -4.54 -15.43
C GLU A 126 -38.47 -4.13 -15.74
N THR A 127 -37.68 -5.08 -16.27
CA THR A 127 -36.48 -4.70 -17.00
C THR A 127 -36.91 -3.69 -18.07
N SER A 128 -36.29 -2.51 -18.12
CA SER A 128 -36.70 -1.46 -19.08
C SER A 128 -36.84 -2.10 -20.47
N PRO A 129 -38.05 -2.20 -21.05
CA PRO A 129 -38.27 -2.94 -22.30
C PRO A 129 -37.42 -2.37 -23.45
N ARG A 130 -37.03 -1.09 -23.34
CA ARG A 130 -36.08 -0.40 -24.23
C ARG A 130 -34.63 -0.91 -24.13
N LEU A 131 -34.17 -1.35 -22.97
CA LEU A 131 -32.81 -1.88 -22.81
C LEU A 131 -32.74 -3.33 -23.32
N LEU A 132 -33.74 -4.14 -22.97
CA LEU A 132 -33.82 -5.52 -23.43
C LEU A 132 -33.97 -5.58 -24.96
N SER A 133 -34.78 -4.71 -25.55
CA SER A 133 -34.91 -4.58 -27.00
C SER A 133 -33.63 -4.10 -27.68
N ARG A 134 -32.87 -3.16 -27.10
CA ARG A 134 -31.55 -2.76 -27.62
C ARG A 134 -30.52 -3.88 -27.57
N LEU A 135 -30.48 -4.65 -26.48
CA LEU A 135 -29.57 -5.80 -26.34
C LEU A 135 -29.94 -6.93 -27.32
N LYS A 136 -31.23 -7.28 -27.40
CA LYS A 136 -31.73 -8.25 -28.39
C LYS A 136 -31.46 -7.78 -29.81
N GLY A 137 -31.78 -6.52 -30.12
CA GLY A 137 -31.51 -5.90 -31.43
C GLY A 137 -30.03 -5.90 -31.79
N GLY A 138 -29.15 -5.56 -30.84
CA GLY A 138 -27.70 -5.64 -31.03
C GLY A 138 -27.20 -7.07 -31.25
N PHE A 139 -27.74 -8.04 -30.51
CA PHE A 139 -27.41 -9.47 -30.70
C PHE A 139 -27.83 -9.97 -32.08
N PHE A 140 -29.08 -9.71 -32.49
CA PHE A 140 -29.57 -10.08 -33.82
C PHE A 140 -28.82 -9.35 -34.93
N ALA A 141 -28.54 -8.05 -34.78
CA ALA A 141 -27.74 -7.30 -35.72
C ALA A 141 -26.31 -7.85 -35.83
N GLY A 142 -25.71 -8.29 -34.72
CA GLY A 142 -24.40 -8.93 -34.70
C GLY A 142 -24.37 -10.25 -35.47
N ILE A 143 -25.36 -11.14 -35.24
CA ILE A 143 -25.51 -12.38 -36.00
C ILE A 143 -25.65 -12.08 -37.50
N LEU A 144 -26.53 -11.13 -37.84
CA LEU A 144 -26.76 -10.74 -39.23
C LEU A 144 -25.48 -10.18 -39.86
N LEU A 145 -24.75 -9.32 -39.15
CA LEU A 145 -23.50 -8.73 -39.62
C LEU A 145 -22.44 -9.81 -39.87
N VAL A 146 -22.29 -10.78 -38.97
CA VAL A 146 -21.38 -11.93 -39.16
C VAL A 146 -21.79 -12.74 -40.38
N LEU A 147 -23.09 -13.05 -40.52
CA LEU A 147 -23.61 -13.80 -41.67
C LEU A 147 -23.32 -13.07 -42.98
N PHE A 148 -23.62 -11.77 -43.06
CA PHE A 148 -23.34 -10.97 -44.25
C PHE A 148 -21.84 -10.78 -44.50
N ALA A 149 -21.02 -10.66 -43.45
CA ALA A 149 -19.56 -10.61 -43.58
C ALA A 149 -19.01 -11.92 -44.16
N MET A 150 -19.54 -13.10 -43.77
CA MET A 150 -19.17 -14.38 -44.39
C MET A 150 -19.59 -14.46 -45.87
N LEU A 151 -20.79 -13.97 -46.20
CA LEU A 151 -21.25 -13.91 -47.60
C LEU A 151 -20.36 -12.98 -48.44
N TYR A 152 -19.98 -11.82 -47.91
CA TYR A 152 -19.10 -10.87 -48.60
C TYR A 152 -17.65 -11.34 -48.68
N LYS A 153 -17.16 -12.08 -47.67
CA LYS A 153 -15.88 -12.77 -47.71
C LYS A 153 -15.84 -13.75 -48.88
N ASN A 154 -16.86 -14.59 -49.03
CA ASN A 154 -16.95 -15.54 -50.15
C ASN A 154 -17.11 -14.87 -51.52
N ALA A 155 -17.64 -13.63 -51.56
CA ALA A 155 -17.94 -12.93 -52.81
C ALA A 155 -16.80 -12.00 -53.30
N ASN A 156 -15.86 -11.59 -52.44
CA ASN A 156 -14.85 -10.60 -52.77
C ASN A 156 -13.47 -10.95 -52.14
N PRO A 157 -12.45 -11.31 -52.95
CA PRO A 157 -11.13 -11.70 -52.45
C PRO A 157 -10.37 -10.57 -51.73
N VAL A 158 -10.69 -9.29 -51.99
CA VAL A 158 -10.12 -8.15 -51.23
C VAL A 158 -10.72 -8.08 -49.84
N PHE A 159 -12.03 -8.30 -49.73
CA PHE A 159 -12.73 -8.32 -48.44
C PHE A 159 -12.31 -9.53 -47.61
N GLU A 160 -12.12 -10.68 -48.24
CA GLU A 160 -11.56 -11.89 -47.62
C GLU A 160 -10.21 -11.62 -46.95
N ASN A 161 -9.25 -11.06 -47.69
CA ASN A 161 -7.93 -10.73 -47.15
C ASN A 161 -7.97 -9.75 -45.96
N LEU A 162 -8.93 -8.83 -45.94
CA LEU A 162 -9.09 -7.89 -44.81
C LEU A 162 -9.73 -8.56 -43.60
N VAL A 163 -10.72 -9.43 -43.81
CA VAL A 163 -11.40 -10.15 -42.71
C VAL A 163 -10.47 -11.18 -42.09
N ASP A 164 -9.63 -11.86 -42.88
CA ASP A 164 -8.68 -12.86 -42.38
C ASP A 164 -7.55 -12.28 -41.53
N GLN A 165 -7.31 -10.97 -41.61
CA GLN A 165 -6.40 -10.26 -40.71
C GLN A 165 -7.01 -9.98 -39.33
N ILE A 166 -8.33 -10.10 -39.18
CA ILE A 166 -9.02 -9.89 -37.90
C ILE A 166 -8.96 -11.20 -37.09
N SER A 167 -8.03 -11.28 -36.15
CA SER A 167 -7.93 -12.42 -35.24
C SER A 167 -8.69 -12.18 -33.93
N PHE A 168 -9.47 -13.18 -33.52
CA PHE A 168 -10.14 -13.23 -32.21
C PHE A 168 -9.55 -14.33 -31.30
N ASP A 169 -8.36 -14.82 -31.64
CA ASP A 169 -7.69 -15.94 -30.96
C ASP A 169 -7.36 -15.64 -29.49
N PHE A 170 -7.32 -14.35 -29.12
CA PHE A 170 -7.16 -13.91 -27.73
C PHE A 170 -8.39 -14.21 -26.85
N ILE A 171 -9.57 -14.42 -27.44
CA ILE A 171 -10.81 -14.72 -26.71
C ILE A 171 -10.77 -16.18 -26.27
N SER A 172 -10.22 -16.39 -25.07
CA SER A 172 -10.16 -17.68 -24.41
C SER A 172 -11.12 -17.73 -23.22
N PHE A 173 -11.43 -18.93 -22.72
CA PHE A 173 -12.22 -19.06 -21.48
C PHE A 173 -11.59 -18.28 -20.30
N PRO A 174 -10.26 -18.31 -20.07
CA PRO A 174 -9.64 -17.46 -19.06
C PRO A 174 -9.77 -15.95 -19.34
N TRP A 175 -9.74 -15.51 -20.60
CA TRP A 175 -10.00 -14.09 -20.95
C TRP A 175 -11.44 -13.68 -20.61
N VAL A 176 -12.42 -14.53 -20.91
CA VAL A 176 -13.83 -14.30 -20.56
C VAL A 176 -14.00 -14.23 -19.04
N PHE A 177 -13.37 -15.14 -18.30
CA PHE A 177 -13.39 -15.13 -16.83
C PHE A 177 -12.71 -13.88 -16.24
N PHE A 178 -11.56 -13.48 -16.79
CA PHE A 178 -10.86 -12.25 -16.39
C PHE A 178 -11.72 -11.00 -16.65
N THR A 179 -12.40 -10.97 -17.80
CA THR A 179 -13.36 -9.90 -18.15
C THR A 179 -14.54 -9.88 -17.19
N PHE A 180 -15.08 -11.04 -16.82
CA PHE A 180 -16.14 -11.15 -15.81
C PHE A 180 -15.69 -10.62 -14.44
N LEU A 181 -14.49 -10.97 -13.98
CA LEU A 181 -13.92 -10.43 -12.75
C LEU A 181 -13.78 -8.90 -12.81
N GLY A 182 -13.26 -8.38 -13.92
CA GLY A 182 -13.22 -6.94 -14.19
C GLY A 182 -14.61 -6.30 -14.11
N TYR A 183 -15.62 -6.93 -14.69
CA TYR A 183 -17.01 -6.48 -14.61
C TYR A 183 -17.52 -6.40 -13.17
N VAL A 184 -17.24 -7.41 -12.35
CA VAL A 184 -17.59 -7.39 -10.91
C VAL A 184 -16.90 -6.23 -10.20
N ILE A 185 -15.60 -6.02 -10.42
CA ILE A 185 -14.84 -4.91 -9.80
C ILE A 185 -15.43 -3.54 -10.20
N PHE A 186 -15.67 -3.30 -11.50
CA PHE A 186 -16.24 -2.02 -11.93
C PHE A 186 -17.69 -1.85 -11.50
N LEU A 187 -18.47 -2.92 -11.41
CA LEU A 187 -19.81 -2.89 -10.83
C LEU A 187 -19.76 -2.50 -9.35
N ASN A 188 -18.81 -3.05 -8.59
CA ASN A 188 -18.56 -2.71 -7.19
C ASN A 188 -18.16 -1.25 -7.00
N ILE A 189 -17.32 -0.70 -7.88
CA ILE A 189 -16.93 0.72 -7.85
C ILE A 189 -18.15 1.62 -8.11
N LEU A 190 -18.98 1.27 -9.10
CA LEU A 190 -20.13 2.08 -9.51
C LEU A 190 -21.37 1.92 -8.62
N ARG A 191 -21.54 0.77 -7.96
CA ARG A 191 -22.59 0.49 -6.96
C ARG A 191 -21.91 0.07 -5.66
N PRO A 192 -21.60 1.05 -4.79
CA PRO A 192 -20.83 0.77 -3.60
C PRO A 192 -21.74 0.14 -2.54
N ILE A 193 -21.15 -0.37 -1.46
CA ILE A 193 -21.89 -0.76 -0.26
C ILE A 193 -22.45 0.51 0.42
N ASP A 194 -23.67 0.41 0.96
CA ASP A 194 -24.18 1.43 1.89
C ASP A 194 -23.49 1.27 3.25
N ALA A 195 -22.61 2.21 3.59
CA ALA A 195 -21.76 2.17 4.77
C ALA A 195 -22.07 3.32 5.75
N GLN A 196 -23.27 3.91 5.70
CA GLN A 196 -23.65 5.08 6.48
C GLN A 196 -23.43 4.89 7.98
N GLU A 197 -23.75 3.73 8.54
CA GLU A 197 -23.55 3.43 9.97
C GLU A 197 -22.07 3.49 10.36
N LEU A 198 -21.19 2.81 9.61
CA LEU A 198 -19.75 2.82 9.87
C LEU A 198 -19.15 4.22 9.70
N ILE A 199 -19.62 4.97 8.71
CA ILE A 199 -19.19 6.36 8.47
C ILE A 199 -19.64 7.26 9.64
N ALA A 200 -20.86 7.07 10.15
CA ALA A 200 -21.39 7.83 11.28
C ALA A 200 -20.63 7.53 12.58
N VAL A 201 -20.32 6.25 12.84
CA VAL A 201 -19.52 5.83 14.00
C VAL A 201 -18.12 6.43 13.96
N ASP A 202 -17.44 6.41 12.81
CA ASP A 202 -16.13 7.06 12.68
C ASP A 202 -16.24 8.59 12.85
N ALA A 203 -17.26 9.23 12.26
CA ALA A 203 -17.48 10.66 12.42
C ALA A 203 -17.77 11.08 13.87
N SER A 204 -18.43 10.21 14.67
CA SER A 204 -18.71 10.50 16.09
C SER A 204 -17.49 10.35 16.99
N GLN A 205 -16.46 9.62 16.55
CA GLN A 205 -15.23 9.45 17.34
C GLN A 205 -14.36 10.70 17.29
N LYS A 206 -14.20 11.35 18.45
CA LYS A 206 -13.38 12.56 18.62
C LYS A 206 -11.88 12.24 18.76
N ASN A 207 -11.04 13.19 18.38
CA ASN A 207 -9.59 13.09 18.55
C ASN A 207 -9.13 13.42 19.98
N GLU A 208 -9.95 14.13 20.74
CA GLU A 208 -9.73 14.47 22.14
C GLU A 208 -10.49 13.50 23.05
N LEU A 209 -9.94 13.20 24.23
CA LEU A 209 -10.72 12.50 25.26
C LEU A 209 -11.76 13.47 25.85
N GLU A 210 -12.93 12.93 26.17
CA GLU A 210 -13.97 13.71 26.85
C GLU A 210 -13.54 13.96 28.30
N THR A 211 -13.70 15.20 28.76
CA THR A 211 -13.44 15.58 30.14
C THR A 211 -14.50 14.94 31.03
N PRO A 212 -14.12 14.03 31.96
CA PRO A 212 -15.09 13.41 32.85
C PRO A 212 -15.67 14.43 33.83
N ASN A 213 -16.93 14.22 34.22
CA ASN A 213 -17.59 15.07 35.21
C ASN A 213 -16.96 14.88 36.59
N GLU A 214 -17.06 15.89 37.45
CA GLU A 214 -16.45 15.87 38.78
C GLU A 214 -16.93 14.68 39.64
N ILE A 215 -18.22 14.36 39.57
CA ILE A 215 -18.83 13.21 40.25
C ILE A 215 -18.20 11.88 39.79
N GLU A 216 -17.89 11.75 38.50
CA GLU A 216 -17.27 10.55 37.95
C GLU A 216 -15.83 10.38 38.45
N ILE A 217 -15.05 11.46 38.48
CA ILE A 217 -13.68 11.44 39.03
C ILE A 217 -13.72 11.07 40.51
N ILE A 218 -14.63 11.65 41.30
CA ILE A 218 -14.76 11.35 42.73
C ILE A 218 -15.14 9.88 42.94
N GLY A 219 -16.12 9.37 42.19
CA GLY A 219 -16.55 7.98 42.27
C GLY A 219 -15.46 6.97 41.88
N GLN A 220 -14.55 7.36 40.98
CA GLN A 220 -13.44 6.52 40.52
C GLN A 220 -12.11 6.80 41.26
N LYS A 221 -12.08 7.70 42.25
CA LYS A 221 -10.85 8.21 42.87
C LYS A 221 -9.90 7.10 43.33
N LYS A 222 -10.39 6.12 44.09
CA LYS A 222 -9.57 5.00 44.59
C LYS A 222 -8.99 4.13 43.46
N LYS A 223 -9.73 3.96 42.37
CA LYS A 223 -9.24 3.24 41.17
C LYS A 223 -8.15 4.04 40.48
N LEU A 224 -8.33 5.35 40.31
CA LEU A 224 -7.35 6.24 39.70
C LEU A 224 -6.06 6.33 40.54
N GLU A 225 -6.17 6.40 41.86
CA GLU A 225 -5.02 6.33 42.78
C GLU A 225 -4.25 5.02 42.62
N SER A 226 -4.95 3.89 42.54
CA SER A 226 -4.34 2.57 42.31
C SER A 226 -3.65 2.48 40.94
N GLU A 227 -4.33 2.90 39.87
CA GLU A 227 -3.76 2.94 38.51
C GLU A 227 -2.55 3.88 38.43
N HIS A 228 -2.61 5.05 39.09
CA HIS A 228 -1.49 5.99 39.19
C HIS A 228 -0.29 5.37 39.89
N THR A 229 -0.52 4.73 41.04
CA THR A 229 0.53 4.11 41.85
C THR A 229 1.19 2.97 41.08
N LEU A 230 0.38 2.04 40.55
CA LEU A 230 0.86 0.91 39.76
C LEU A 230 1.65 1.39 38.53
N GLY A 231 1.08 2.33 37.77
CA GLY A 231 1.72 2.89 36.59
C GLY A 231 3.04 3.59 36.93
N SER A 232 3.09 4.35 38.02
CA SER A 232 4.32 5.01 38.47
C SER A 232 5.42 3.99 38.83
N PHE A 233 5.10 2.93 39.57
CA PHE A 233 6.07 1.88 39.88
C PHE A 233 6.60 1.18 38.62
N ILE A 234 5.70 0.86 37.68
CA ILE A 234 6.08 0.23 36.40
C ILE A 234 6.99 1.16 35.59
N PHE A 235 6.60 2.43 35.39
CA PHE A 235 7.42 3.36 34.64
C PHE A 235 8.76 3.65 35.34
N ILE A 236 8.80 3.72 36.67
CA ILE A 236 10.06 3.87 37.40
C ILE A 236 10.97 2.68 37.11
N ALA A 237 10.50 1.45 37.34
CA ALA A 237 11.29 0.24 37.14
C ALA A 237 11.78 0.10 35.68
N LEU A 238 10.89 0.36 34.72
CA LEU A 238 11.23 0.29 33.30
C LEU A 238 12.21 1.39 32.89
N ASN A 239 12.02 2.64 33.31
CA ASN A 239 12.98 3.71 33.04
C ASN A 239 14.37 3.36 33.60
N PHE A 240 14.46 2.87 34.84
CA PHE A 240 15.73 2.43 35.42
C PHE A 240 16.38 1.32 34.58
N LEU A 241 15.62 0.31 34.18
CA LEU A 241 16.11 -0.78 33.34
C LEU A 241 16.59 -0.27 31.98
N LEU A 242 15.84 0.64 31.35
CA LEU A 242 16.18 1.17 30.03
C LEU A 242 17.40 2.10 30.09
N VAL A 243 17.57 2.90 31.14
CA VAL A 243 18.81 3.65 31.38
C VAL A 243 19.99 2.70 31.52
N PHE A 244 19.86 1.66 32.35
CA PHE A 244 20.91 0.66 32.52
C PHE A 244 21.26 -0.01 31.18
N PHE A 245 20.24 -0.43 30.43
CA PHE A 245 20.41 -1.00 29.10
C PHE A 245 21.14 -0.05 28.15
N LEU A 246 20.70 1.21 28.04
CA LEU A 246 21.32 2.22 27.16
C LEU A 246 22.78 2.49 27.53
N ILE A 247 23.12 2.50 28.83
CA ILE A 247 24.52 2.63 29.27
C ILE A 247 25.33 1.42 28.78
N THR A 248 24.85 0.20 29.04
CA THR A 248 25.55 -1.02 28.61
C THR A 248 25.65 -1.12 27.09
N ASP A 249 24.61 -0.68 26.37
CA ASP A 249 24.55 -0.71 24.92
C ASP A 249 25.50 0.32 24.31
N GLY A 250 25.61 1.49 24.93
CA GLY A 250 26.61 2.50 24.60
C GLY A 250 28.03 1.98 24.80
N ILE A 251 28.33 1.35 25.95
CA ILE A 251 29.64 0.74 26.21
C ILE A 251 29.96 -0.30 25.12
N TYR A 252 29.03 -1.20 24.83
CA TYR A 252 29.20 -2.22 23.78
C TYR A 252 29.45 -1.60 22.40
N LEU A 253 28.73 -0.53 22.05
CA LEU A 253 28.90 0.20 20.79
C LEU A 253 30.27 0.83 20.61
N PHE A 254 30.83 1.41 21.67
CA PHE A 254 32.13 2.09 21.62
C PHE A 254 33.31 1.15 21.84
N GLN A 255 33.06 -0.07 22.30
CA GLN A 255 34.11 -1.07 22.49
C GLN A 255 34.48 -1.70 21.13
N LYS A 256 35.61 -1.27 20.56
CA LYS A 256 36.18 -1.89 19.35
C LYS A 256 36.46 -3.37 19.62
N THR A 257 35.62 -4.25 19.10
CA THR A 257 35.84 -5.69 19.11
C THR A 257 36.03 -6.16 17.67
N ASN A 258 37.08 -6.94 17.44
CA ASN A 258 37.33 -7.60 16.16
C ASN A 258 36.40 -8.81 16.05
N ILE A 259 35.12 -8.57 15.75
CA ILE A 259 34.14 -9.63 15.52
C ILE A 259 34.09 -9.92 14.02
N SER A 260 33.93 -11.18 13.62
CA SER A 260 33.77 -11.49 12.20
C SER A 260 32.48 -10.88 11.64
N ASN A 261 32.45 -10.57 10.33
CA ASN A 261 31.26 -10.00 9.68
C ASN A 261 29.99 -10.87 9.87
N ALA A 262 30.15 -12.19 9.97
CA ALA A 262 29.04 -13.13 10.18
C ALA A 262 28.48 -13.06 11.61
N GLU A 263 29.35 -13.03 12.62
CA GLU A 263 28.97 -12.90 14.03
C GLU A 263 28.38 -11.50 14.31
N TYR A 264 28.93 -10.46 13.69
CA TYR A 264 28.38 -9.11 13.75
C TYR A 264 26.96 -9.06 13.15
N SER A 265 26.78 -9.66 11.96
CA SER A 265 25.48 -9.75 11.29
C SER A 265 24.42 -10.44 12.16
N ALA A 266 24.74 -11.60 12.73
CA ALA A 266 23.81 -12.36 13.59
C ALA A 266 23.45 -11.60 14.88
N SER A 267 24.46 -11.02 15.55
CA SER A 267 24.29 -10.21 16.76
C SER A 267 23.41 -8.97 16.50
N VAL A 268 23.67 -8.25 15.41
CA VAL A 268 22.90 -7.06 15.01
C VAL A 268 21.46 -7.44 14.67
N HIS A 269 21.23 -8.54 13.95
CA HIS A 269 19.87 -8.95 13.59
C HIS A 269 19.02 -9.29 14.82
N GLN A 270 19.53 -10.12 15.72
CA GLN A 270 18.77 -10.51 16.92
C GLN A 270 18.58 -9.32 17.87
N GLY A 271 19.61 -8.49 18.03
CA GLY A 271 19.55 -7.27 18.84
C GLY A 271 18.52 -6.28 18.32
N VAL A 272 18.60 -5.89 17.04
CA VAL A 272 17.69 -4.91 16.44
C VAL A 272 16.23 -5.36 16.57
N TYR A 273 15.89 -6.63 16.30
CA TYR A 273 14.50 -7.09 16.41
C TYR A 273 13.96 -7.06 17.84
N ALA A 274 14.77 -7.40 18.84
CA ALA A 274 14.36 -7.31 20.24
C ALA A 274 14.09 -5.84 20.63
N LEU A 275 14.93 -4.91 20.19
CA LEU A 275 14.78 -3.48 20.45
C LEU A 275 13.56 -2.90 19.72
N MET A 276 13.31 -3.33 18.48
CA MET A 276 12.10 -2.98 17.76
C MET A 276 10.85 -3.39 18.54
N PHE A 277 10.78 -4.66 18.97
CA PHE A 277 9.65 -5.18 19.73
C PHE A 277 9.46 -4.45 21.07
N SER A 278 10.55 -4.10 21.78
CA SER A 278 10.46 -3.38 23.04
C SER A 278 9.84 -1.98 22.89
N ILE A 279 10.09 -1.29 21.77
CA ILE A 279 9.50 0.04 21.55
C ILE A 279 8.00 -0.07 21.25
N VAL A 280 7.54 -1.14 20.59
CA VAL A 280 6.10 -1.39 20.42
C VAL A 280 5.43 -1.60 21.79
N LEU A 281 6.04 -2.39 22.66
CA LEU A 281 5.55 -2.56 24.04
C LEU A 281 5.55 -1.25 24.82
N ALA A 282 6.56 -0.39 24.62
CA ALA A 282 6.63 0.93 25.21
C ALA A 282 5.41 1.78 24.84
N ILE A 283 5.01 1.80 23.55
CA ILE A 283 3.80 2.50 23.10
C ILE A 283 2.56 1.87 23.73
N ILE A 284 2.42 0.54 23.74
CA ILE A 284 1.26 -0.15 24.33
C ILE A 284 1.06 0.22 25.81
N LEU A 285 2.14 0.29 26.60
CA LEU A 285 2.05 0.69 28.00
C LEU A 285 1.56 2.14 28.16
N ILE A 286 2.03 3.06 27.32
CA ILE A 286 1.53 4.45 27.29
C ILE A 286 0.03 4.46 26.98
N LEU A 287 -0.40 3.68 25.98
CA LEU A 287 -1.81 3.60 25.61
C LEU A 287 -2.67 3.03 26.74
N TYR A 288 -2.16 2.02 27.45
CA TYR A 288 -2.86 1.36 28.54
C TYR A 288 -3.14 2.33 29.70
N PHE A 289 -2.11 3.04 30.18
CA PHE A 289 -2.26 3.96 31.32
C PHE A 289 -2.98 5.26 30.94
N PHE A 290 -2.74 5.80 29.74
CA PHE A 290 -3.36 7.05 29.28
C PHE A 290 -4.61 6.83 28.40
N ARG A 291 -5.36 5.73 28.64
CA ARG A 291 -6.59 5.41 27.89
C ARG A 291 -7.80 6.27 28.25
N GLY A 292 -7.85 6.84 29.44
CA GLY A 292 -9.06 7.48 29.97
C GLY A 292 -8.79 8.43 31.14
N ASN A 293 -9.59 8.32 32.20
CA ASN A 293 -9.70 9.32 33.27
C ASN A 293 -8.39 9.62 34.04
N LEU A 294 -7.39 8.75 33.98
CA LEU A 294 -6.05 9.02 34.53
C LEU A 294 -5.40 10.28 33.94
N ASN A 295 -5.74 10.65 32.70
CA ASN A 295 -5.29 11.89 32.06
C ASN A 295 -5.78 13.17 32.77
N PHE A 296 -6.87 13.06 33.55
CA PHE A 296 -7.53 14.16 34.26
C PHE A 296 -7.38 14.06 35.79
N TYR A 297 -6.72 13.02 36.29
CA TYR A 297 -6.47 12.85 37.72
C TYR A 297 -5.53 13.95 38.25
N LYS A 298 -5.90 14.56 39.39
CA LYS A 298 -5.23 15.75 39.94
C LYS A 298 -3.73 15.55 40.20
N GLU A 299 -3.32 14.34 40.57
CA GLU A 299 -1.92 14.03 40.92
C GLU A 299 -1.17 13.31 39.78
N ASN A 300 -1.67 13.34 38.54
CA ASN A 300 -1.06 12.61 37.43
C ASN A 300 0.29 13.16 36.92
N GLN A 301 0.81 14.23 37.53
CA GLN A 301 2.04 14.87 37.08
C GLN A 301 3.25 13.93 37.18
N GLN A 302 3.30 13.07 38.21
CA GLN A 302 4.39 12.13 38.39
C GLN A 302 4.40 11.09 37.26
N ILE A 303 3.28 10.40 37.03
CA ILE A 303 3.21 9.39 35.96
C ILE A 303 3.42 10.00 34.57
N LYS A 304 2.94 11.23 34.32
CA LYS A 304 3.22 11.96 33.06
C LYS A 304 4.71 12.23 32.87
N THR A 305 5.39 12.72 33.91
CA THR A 305 6.82 12.99 33.87
C THR A 305 7.62 11.72 33.60
N LEU A 306 7.32 10.64 34.33
CA LEU A 306 7.95 9.32 34.12
C LEU A 306 7.72 8.79 32.70
N THR A 307 6.55 9.06 32.13
CA THR A 307 6.20 8.69 30.76
C THR A 307 6.98 9.51 29.73
N TYR A 308 7.19 10.81 29.96
CA TYR A 308 8.01 11.62 29.07
C TYR A 308 9.49 11.24 29.10
N VAL A 309 10.02 10.89 30.28
CA VAL A 309 11.35 10.29 30.41
C VAL A 309 11.41 8.98 29.62
N TRP A 310 10.40 8.12 29.79
CA TRP A 310 10.32 6.84 29.08
C TRP A 310 10.31 6.98 27.56
N ILE A 311 9.51 7.91 27.02
CA ILE A 311 9.50 8.23 25.59
C ILE A 311 10.87 8.74 25.14
N SER A 312 11.48 9.65 25.90
CA SER A 312 12.79 10.24 25.56
C SER A 312 13.89 9.17 25.51
N LEU A 313 13.90 8.23 26.47
CA LEU A 313 14.83 7.10 26.47
C LEU A 313 14.58 6.15 25.29
N ASN A 314 13.33 5.89 24.90
CA ASN A 314 13.03 5.09 23.71
C ASN A 314 13.43 5.80 22.41
N ILE A 315 13.38 7.14 22.35
CA ILE A 315 13.93 7.90 21.23
C ILE A 315 15.46 7.75 21.20
N LEU A 316 16.14 7.82 22.34
CA LEU A 316 17.59 7.58 22.41
C LEU A 316 17.95 6.15 21.98
N LEU A 317 17.12 5.16 22.33
CA LEU A 317 17.27 3.79 21.87
C LEU A 317 17.17 3.67 20.34
N ILE A 318 16.23 4.40 19.72
CA ILE A 318 16.12 4.47 18.26
C ILE A 318 17.38 5.07 17.64
N ILE A 319 17.99 6.09 18.25
CA ILE A 319 19.23 6.70 17.77
C ILE A 319 20.37 5.68 17.80
N PHE A 320 20.55 4.94 18.90
CA PHE A 320 21.59 3.91 19.02
C PHE A 320 21.39 2.79 18.00
N THR A 321 20.14 2.34 17.83
CA THR A 321 19.80 1.30 16.86
C THR A 321 20.00 1.77 15.42
N SER A 322 19.70 3.04 15.12
CA SER A 322 19.95 3.65 13.81
C SER A 322 21.44 3.73 13.51
N TYR A 323 22.25 4.10 14.49
CA TYR A 323 23.71 4.13 14.38
C TYR A 323 24.27 2.74 14.07
N LYS A 324 23.83 1.69 14.79
CA LYS A 324 24.21 0.29 14.49
C LYS A 324 23.88 -0.11 13.07
N ASN A 325 22.66 0.19 12.61
CA ASN A 325 22.23 -0.15 11.26
C ASN A 325 23.03 0.64 10.21
N PHE A 326 23.41 1.88 10.52
CA PHE A 326 24.26 2.69 9.65
C PHE A 326 25.67 2.11 9.52
N THR A 327 26.35 1.79 10.62
CA THR A 327 27.66 1.12 10.59
C THR A 327 27.58 -0.22 9.87
N TYR A 328 26.46 -0.94 10.01
CA TYR A 328 26.24 -2.19 9.29
C TYR A 328 26.09 -2.00 7.77
N VAL A 329 25.45 -0.91 7.34
CA VAL A 329 25.37 -0.51 5.93
C VAL A 329 26.71 -0.03 5.39
N GLU A 330 27.49 0.70 6.19
CA GLU A 330 28.84 1.12 5.82
C GLU A 330 29.76 -0.08 5.58
N ALA A 331 29.69 -1.09 6.45
CA ALA A 331 30.54 -2.27 6.34
C ALA A 331 30.12 -3.24 5.23
N LEU A 332 28.82 -3.49 5.05
CA LEU A 332 28.31 -4.56 4.17
C LEU A 332 27.35 -4.08 3.07
N GLY A 333 27.14 -2.78 2.92
CA GLY A 333 26.28 -2.20 1.90
C GLY A 333 24.80 -2.08 2.25
N LEU A 334 24.01 -1.58 1.29
CA LEU A 334 22.56 -1.54 1.38
C LEU A 334 21.93 -2.87 1.00
N THR A 335 20.90 -3.26 1.75
CA THR A 335 19.99 -4.35 1.41
C THR A 335 18.55 -3.92 1.72
N TYR A 336 17.56 -4.61 1.14
CA TYR A 336 16.15 -4.41 1.49
C TYR A 336 15.89 -4.55 2.99
N LYS A 337 16.56 -5.49 3.67
CA LYS A 337 16.42 -5.68 5.12
C LYS A 337 16.94 -4.47 5.89
N ARG A 338 18.13 -3.95 5.55
CA ARG A 338 18.73 -2.78 6.23
C ARG A 338 17.94 -1.49 5.96
N ILE A 339 17.40 -1.32 4.76
CA ILE A 339 16.45 -0.22 4.45
C ILE A 339 15.19 -0.39 5.29
N GLY A 340 14.63 -1.59 5.36
CA GLY A 340 13.47 -1.92 6.19
C GLY A 340 13.65 -1.54 7.66
N VAL A 341 14.84 -1.74 8.23
CA VAL A 341 15.17 -1.29 9.61
C VAL A 341 15.08 0.23 9.73
N PHE A 342 15.68 1.01 8.81
CA PHE A 342 15.55 2.47 8.86
C PHE A 342 14.09 2.94 8.74
N VAL A 343 13.33 2.34 7.83
CA VAL A 343 11.90 2.62 7.66
C VAL A 343 11.15 2.33 8.96
N TYR A 344 11.39 1.17 9.55
CA TYR A 344 10.75 0.78 10.81
C TYR A 344 11.06 1.76 11.93
N LEU A 345 12.33 2.15 12.08
CA LEU A 345 12.78 3.09 13.12
C LEU A 345 12.13 4.47 12.93
N LEU A 346 12.00 4.96 11.69
CA LEU A 346 11.33 6.22 11.39
C LEU A 346 9.83 6.19 11.72
N LEU A 347 9.13 5.10 11.34
CA LEU A 347 7.71 4.92 11.67
C LEU A 347 7.50 4.81 13.19
N THR A 348 8.41 4.12 13.88
CA THR A 348 8.36 3.95 15.34
C THR A 348 8.64 5.25 16.06
N LEU A 349 9.61 6.04 15.59
CA LEU A 349 9.86 7.40 16.09
C LEU A 349 8.60 8.27 15.94
N THR A 350 7.94 8.20 14.78
CA THR A 350 6.67 8.91 14.57
C THR A 350 5.58 8.41 15.53
N GLY A 351 5.52 7.10 15.78
CA GLY A 351 4.63 6.50 16.78
C GLY A 351 4.88 7.02 18.20
N LEU A 352 6.14 7.14 18.61
CA LEU A 352 6.52 7.72 19.91
C LEU A 352 6.19 9.22 19.99
N VAL A 353 6.47 9.98 18.95
CA VAL A 353 6.14 11.42 18.89
C VAL A 353 4.62 11.63 18.96
N THR A 354 3.84 10.83 18.23
CA THR A 354 2.37 10.93 18.31
C THR A 354 1.85 10.48 19.67
N ALA A 355 2.45 9.46 20.29
CA ALA A 355 2.14 9.05 21.66
C ALA A 355 2.47 10.14 22.69
N TYR A 356 3.59 10.85 22.52
CA TYR A 356 3.94 12.02 23.32
C TYR A 356 2.84 13.10 23.21
N ILE A 357 2.48 13.47 21.97
CA ILE A 357 1.41 14.46 21.72
C ILE A 357 0.09 14.00 22.34
N LYS A 358 -0.23 12.70 22.25
CA LYS A 358 -1.43 12.14 22.89
C LYS A 358 -1.44 12.42 24.39
N VAL A 359 -0.34 12.19 25.09
CA VAL A 359 -0.26 12.40 26.55
C VAL A 359 -0.28 13.89 26.88
N ALA A 360 0.42 14.72 26.10
CA ALA A 360 0.52 16.16 26.31
C ALA A 360 -0.81 16.88 26.07
N GLU A 361 -1.51 16.56 24.99
CA GLU A 361 -2.76 17.20 24.56
C GLU A 361 -4.02 16.37 24.89
N VAL A 362 -3.88 15.31 25.68
CA VAL A 362 -4.98 14.46 26.14
C VAL A 362 -5.84 13.92 24.98
N LYS A 363 -5.16 13.46 23.92
CA LYS A 363 -5.81 12.89 22.73
C LYS A 363 -6.37 11.50 23.00
N SER A 364 -7.37 11.10 22.22
CA SER A 364 -7.98 9.77 22.24
C SER A 364 -7.06 8.73 21.58
N PHE A 365 -7.40 7.45 21.75
CA PHE A 365 -6.74 6.38 20.98
C PHE A 365 -6.99 6.53 19.47
N ILE A 366 -8.18 6.99 19.08
CA ILE A 366 -8.56 7.18 17.68
C ILE A 366 -7.70 8.22 16.98
N TYR A 367 -7.30 9.30 17.67
CA TYR A 367 -6.31 10.25 17.15
C TYR A 367 -5.02 9.54 16.70
N LEU A 368 -4.49 8.65 17.53
CA LEU A 368 -3.26 7.92 17.18
C LEU A 368 -3.44 7.01 15.99
N VAL A 369 -4.55 6.27 15.92
CA VAL A 369 -4.84 5.40 14.77
C VAL A 369 -4.92 6.24 13.50
N ARG A 370 -5.66 7.36 13.52
CA ARG A 370 -5.81 8.28 12.39
C ARG A 370 -4.46 8.82 11.91
N THR A 371 -3.67 9.38 12.83
CA THR A 371 -2.40 10.05 12.50
C THR A 371 -1.34 9.04 12.05
N ASN A 372 -1.18 7.91 12.74
CA ASN A 372 -0.16 6.92 12.38
C ASN A 372 -0.50 6.19 11.07
N ILE A 373 -1.77 5.84 10.83
CA ILE A 373 -2.17 5.21 9.55
C ILE A 373 -2.00 6.19 8.38
N ALA A 374 -2.33 7.47 8.57
CA ALA A 374 -2.04 8.50 7.56
C ALA A 374 -0.53 8.64 7.28
N THR A 375 0.30 8.59 8.32
CA THR A 375 1.76 8.64 8.19
C THR A 375 2.30 7.42 7.44
N VAL A 376 1.85 6.21 7.78
CA VAL A 376 2.23 4.97 7.07
C VAL A 376 1.85 5.05 5.59
N PHE A 377 0.64 5.51 5.28
CA PHE A 377 0.22 5.66 3.88
C PHE A 377 1.07 6.69 3.12
N ALA A 378 1.35 7.85 3.71
CA ALA A 378 2.24 8.84 3.11
C ALA A 378 3.63 8.26 2.87
N PHE A 379 4.19 7.56 3.86
CA PHE A 379 5.49 6.92 3.74
C PHE A 379 5.53 5.86 2.64
N LEU A 380 4.50 5.00 2.55
CA LEU A 380 4.39 3.99 1.49
C LEU A 380 4.42 4.64 0.10
N VAL A 381 3.64 5.71 -0.10
CA VAL A 381 3.60 6.44 -1.38
C VAL A 381 4.95 7.08 -1.69
N LEU A 382 5.59 7.75 -0.72
CA LEU A 382 6.90 8.37 -0.92
C LEU A 382 8.00 7.33 -1.21
N SER A 383 7.99 6.21 -0.50
CA SER A 383 8.93 5.12 -0.70
C SER A 383 8.77 4.47 -2.07
N ALA A 384 7.55 4.35 -2.60
CA ALA A 384 7.30 3.80 -3.93
C ALA A 384 7.85 4.67 -5.08
N ALA A 385 8.13 5.95 -4.83
CA ALA A 385 8.79 6.81 -5.80
C ALA A 385 10.26 6.44 -6.03
N ILE A 386 10.88 5.71 -5.09
CA ILE A 386 12.30 5.37 -5.13
C ILE A 386 12.49 4.03 -5.86
N PRO A 387 13.34 3.96 -6.91
CA PRO A 387 13.63 2.71 -7.60
C PRO A 387 14.62 1.86 -6.79
N TRP A 388 14.14 1.22 -5.73
CA TRP A 388 14.97 0.58 -4.70
C TRP A 388 16.04 -0.37 -5.22
N ASP A 389 15.73 -1.28 -6.16
CA ASP A 389 16.75 -2.18 -6.74
C ASP A 389 17.93 -1.40 -7.35
N LYS A 390 17.64 -0.36 -8.15
CA LYS A 390 18.66 0.50 -8.77
C LYS A 390 19.42 1.31 -7.72
N THR A 391 18.73 1.85 -6.72
CA THR A 391 19.35 2.61 -5.63
C THR A 391 20.30 1.74 -4.81
N ILE A 392 19.89 0.51 -4.48
CA ILE A 392 20.69 -0.47 -3.76
C ILE A 392 21.94 -0.83 -4.58
N THR A 393 21.75 -1.17 -5.85
CA THR A 393 22.87 -1.51 -6.75
C THR A 393 23.82 -0.34 -6.94
N TYR A 394 23.31 0.87 -7.15
CA TYR A 394 24.13 2.08 -7.25
C TYR A 394 24.97 2.31 -5.99
N PHE A 395 24.34 2.31 -4.83
CA PHE A 395 25.04 2.55 -3.58
C PHE A 395 26.14 1.51 -3.35
N ASN A 396 25.82 0.22 -3.49
CA ASN A 396 26.77 -0.85 -3.23
C ASN A 396 27.98 -0.81 -4.18
N LEU A 397 27.75 -0.64 -5.47
CA LEU A 397 28.82 -0.62 -6.47
C LEU A 397 29.68 0.66 -6.42
N SER A 398 29.14 1.77 -5.90
CA SER A 398 29.87 3.05 -5.82
C SER A 398 30.61 3.28 -4.51
N THR A 399 30.18 2.61 -3.44
CA THR A 399 30.65 2.91 -2.07
C THR A 399 31.56 1.81 -1.52
N LEU A 400 31.34 0.56 -1.91
CA LEU A 400 32.11 -0.58 -1.38
C LEU A 400 33.27 -0.93 -2.29
N GLU A 401 34.43 -1.24 -1.71
CA GLU A 401 35.56 -1.83 -2.45
C GLU A 401 35.24 -3.25 -2.92
N ASN A 402 34.55 -4.04 -2.09
CA ASN A 402 34.19 -5.43 -2.37
C ASN A 402 32.68 -5.64 -2.18
N PRO A 403 31.84 -5.20 -3.14
CA PRO A 403 30.39 -5.35 -3.04
C PRO A 403 29.97 -6.82 -3.15
N ASP A 404 28.92 -7.21 -2.41
CA ASP A 404 28.28 -8.52 -2.54
C ASP A 404 27.50 -8.61 -3.86
N ILE A 405 28.19 -9.07 -4.91
CA ILE A 405 27.63 -9.18 -6.26
C ILE A 405 26.50 -10.22 -6.33
N ASN A 406 26.59 -11.32 -5.57
CA ASN A 406 25.53 -12.34 -5.54
C ASN A 406 24.20 -11.73 -5.09
N TYR A 407 24.24 -10.94 -4.01
CA TYR A 407 23.06 -10.22 -3.56
C TYR A 407 22.47 -9.30 -4.64
N LEU A 408 23.30 -8.62 -5.42
CA LEU A 408 22.85 -7.73 -6.51
C LEU A 408 22.26 -8.51 -7.71
N ILE A 409 22.77 -9.71 -7.98
CA ILE A 409 22.20 -10.64 -8.97
C ILE A 409 20.82 -11.11 -8.51
N ASP A 410 20.61 -11.36 -7.22
CA ASP A 410 19.32 -11.83 -6.67
C ASP A 410 18.24 -10.75 -6.60
N LEU A 411 18.59 -9.46 -6.73
CA LEU A 411 17.61 -8.37 -6.82
C LEU A 411 16.73 -8.49 -8.08
N GLY A 412 15.63 -7.74 -8.13
CA GLY A 412 14.77 -7.69 -9.31
C GLY A 412 15.52 -7.25 -10.58
N TYR A 413 14.98 -7.58 -11.76
CA TYR A 413 15.62 -7.28 -13.05
C TYR A 413 15.82 -5.79 -13.34
N THR A 414 15.24 -4.89 -12.55
CA THR A 414 15.29 -3.45 -12.82
C THR A 414 16.71 -2.86 -12.65
N ASN A 415 17.61 -3.54 -11.94
CA ASN A 415 19.03 -3.17 -11.82
C ASN A 415 19.93 -3.77 -12.90
N SER A 416 19.39 -4.61 -13.79
CA SER A 416 20.17 -5.48 -14.68
C SER A 416 21.13 -4.72 -15.61
N ILE A 417 20.66 -3.62 -16.22
CA ILE A 417 21.50 -2.76 -17.08
C ILE A 417 22.71 -2.21 -16.31
N GLN A 418 22.50 -1.78 -15.07
CA GLN A 418 23.54 -1.18 -14.25
C GLN A 418 24.61 -2.21 -13.87
N LEU A 419 24.18 -3.40 -13.48
CA LEU A 419 25.08 -4.49 -13.11
C LEU A 419 25.89 -4.98 -14.31
N TYR A 420 25.26 -5.10 -15.48
CA TYR A 420 25.94 -5.44 -16.73
C TYR A 420 26.99 -4.40 -17.14
N LYS A 421 26.68 -3.10 -17.00
CA LYS A 421 27.66 -2.03 -17.26
C LYS A 421 28.86 -2.14 -16.32
N TYR A 422 28.61 -2.33 -15.03
CA TYR A 422 29.68 -2.48 -14.03
C TYR A 422 30.59 -3.68 -14.35
N ALA A 423 30.02 -4.83 -14.74
CA ALA A 423 30.77 -6.03 -15.10
C ALA A 423 31.65 -5.90 -16.37
N LYS A 424 31.35 -4.92 -17.24
CA LYS A 424 32.22 -4.60 -18.39
C LYS A 424 33.41 -3.74 -18.02
N GLU A 425 33.25 -2.90 -17.00
CA GLU A 425 34.24 -1.90 -16.61
C GLU A 425 35.19 -2.40 -15.53
N ASN A 426 34.87 -3.53 -14.88
CA ASN A 426 35.62 -4.08 -13.75
C ASN A 426 35.93 -5.56 -13.95
N ASP A 427 37.01 -6.04 -13.35
CA ASP A 427 37.36 -7.46 -13.34
C ASP A 427 36.46 -8.20 -12.32
N ILE A 428 35.54 -9.02 -12.83
CA ILE A 428 34.61 -9.81 -12.03
C ILE A 428 34.92 -11.28 -12.27
N ASN A 429 34.83 -12.07 -11.19
CA ASN A 429 34.91 -13.53 -11.26
C ASN A 429 34.04 -14.10 -12.40
N TYR A 430 34.60 -15.08 -13.13
CA TYR A 430 33.99 -15.66 -14.32
C TYR A 430 32.55 -16.14 -14.12
N ASP A 431 32.26 -16.87 -13.04
CA ASP A 431 30.93 -17.43 -12.77
C ASP A 431 29.90 -16.33 -12.47
N LEU A 432 30.31 -15.30 -11.75
CA LEU A 432 29.48 -14.12 -11.48
C LEU A 432 29.22 -13.34 -12.76
N ASN A 433 30.21 -13.19 -13.64
CA ASN A 433 30.06 -12.50 -14.91
C ASN A 433 29.06 -13.22 -15.83
N ILE A 434 29.10 -14.57 -15.88
CA ILE A 434 28.09 -15.37 -16.60
C ILE A 434 26.69 -15.05 -16.06
N SER A 435 26.52 -15.11 -14.74
CA SER A 435 25.23 -14.86 -14.09
C SER A 435 24.69 -13.45 -14.37
N ILE A 436 25.56 -12.44 -14.39
CA ILE A 436 25.20 -11.05 -14.75
C ILE A 436 24.77 -10.96 -16.21
N GLN A 437 25.49 -11.63 -17.12
CA GLN A 437 25.16 -11.65 -18.54
C GLN A 437 23.83 -12.36 -18.83
N GLU A 438 23.58 -13.48 -18.15
CA GLU A 438 22.30 -14.20 -18.23
C GLU A 438 21.15 -13.32 -17.75
N LYS A 439 21.26 -12.73 -16.55
CA LYS A 439 20.27 -11.78 -16.03
C LYS A 439 20.06 -10.58 -16.96
N HIS A 440 21.10 -10.11 -17.64
CA HIS A 440 20.99 -9.04 -18.63
C HIS A 440 20.24 -9.47 -19.88
N LYS A 441 20.60 -10.63 -20.44
CA LYS A 441 19.95 -11.20 -21.60
C LYS A 441 18.48 -11.45 -21.33
N GLU A 442 18.15 -12.09 -20.21
CA GLU A 442 16.76 -12.33 -19.79
C GLU A 442 15.97 -11.02 -19.66
N TYR A 443 16.55 -10.00 -19.04
CA TYR A 443 15.91 -8.70 -18.93
C TYR A 443 15.61 -8.07 -20.30
N ILE A 444 16.57 -8.11 -21.24
CA ILE A 444 16.39 -7.59 -22.60
C ILE A 444 15.34 -8.39 -23.36
N THR A 445 15.37 -9.72 -23.28
CA THR A 445 14.36 -10.60 -23.89
C THR A 445 12.97 -10.24 -23.36
N LEU A 446 12.80 -10.17 -22.03
CA LEU A 446 11.55 -9.76 -21.38
C LEU A 446 11.09 -8.36 -21.82
N GLN A 447 12.00 -7.40 -22.04
CA GLN A 447 11.60 -6.09 -22.56
C GLN A 447 11.21 -6.14 -24.04
N SER A 448 11.82 -7.00 -24.84
CA SER A 448 11.54 -7.11 -26.28
C SER A 448 10.21 -7.80 -26.60
N GLU A 449 9.78 -8.72 -25.74
CA GLU A 449 8.50 -9.46 -25.87
C GLU A 449 7.29 -8.63 -25.42
N LYS A 450 7.53 -7.52 -24.70
CA LYS A 450 6.46 -6.65 -24.22
C LYS A 450 5.71 -5.99 -25.36
N THR A 451 4.40 -5.95 -25.20
CA THR A 451 3.50 -5.17 -26.06
C THR A 451 3.34 -3.74 -25.55
N TRP A 452 2.79 -2.84 -26.37
CA TRP A 452 2.68 -1.41 -26.03
C TRP A 452 1.95 -1.14 -24.71
N GLN A 453 1.01 -2.02 -24.33
CA GLN A 453 0.28 -1.96 -23.06
C GLN A 453 1.20 -2.11 -21.84
N GLU A 454 2.33 -2.77 -21.99
CA GLU A 454 3.26 -3.13 -20.91
C GLU A 454 4.46 -2.17 -20.85
N TYR A 455 4.52 -1.22 -21.78
CA TYR A 455 5.66 -0.33 -21.90
C TYR A 455 5.86 0.48 -20.63
N THR A 456 7.10 0.45 -20.18
CA THR A 456 7.64 1.36 -19.17
C THR A 456 7.98 2.71 -19.79
N PHE A 457 8.20 3.72 -18.96
CA PHE A 457 8.60 5.05 -19.42
C PHE A 457 9.85 5.00 -20.31
N ALA A 458 10.83 4.16 -19.96
CA ALA A 458 12.05 4.00 -20.76
C ALA A 458 11.75 3.48 -22.18
N GLN A 459 10.85 2.51 -22.32
CA GLN A 459 10.46 1.96 -23.63
C GLN A 459 9.67 2.97 -24.46
N LEU A 460 8.79 3.76 -23.83
CA LEU A 460 8.04 4.81 -24.50
C LEU A 460 8.97 5.88 -25.10
N VAL A 461 10.02 6.28 -24.38
CA VAL A 461 11.00 7.26 -24.87
C VAL A 461 11.86 6.70 -26.00
N ILE A 462 12.24 5.42 -25.94
CA ILE A 462 13.05 4.77 -26.98
C ILE A 462 12.23 4.60 -28.27
N ASN A 463 11.00 4.11 -28.18
CA ASN A 463 10.15 3.82 -29.34
C ASN A 463 9.51 5.07 -29.98
N ALA A 464 9.61 6.23 -29.32
CA ALA A 464 9.16 7.51 -29.87
C ALA A 464 10.22 8.20 -30.76
N LYS A 465 11.45 7.68 -30.77
CA LYS A 465 12.53 8.07 -31.69
C LYS A 465 12.55 7.12 -32.87
#